data_AF-A0A0C3SAG7-F1
#
_entry.id   AF-A0A0C3SAG7-F1
#
_cell.length_a   1.000
_cell.length_b   1.000
_cell.length_c   1.000
_cell.angle_alpha   90.00
_cell.angle_beta   90.00
_cell.angle_gamma   90.00
#
_symmetry.space_group_name_H-M   'P 1'
#
loop_
_entity.id
_entity.type
_entity.pdbx_description
1 polymer ?
#
loop_
_entity_poly.entity_id
_entity_poly.type
_entity_poly.pdbx_seq_one_letter_code
_entity_poly.pdbx_strand_id
1 'polypeptide(L)'
;MAVVKTAMHLRVIVNFVKVHQSSNDWHVILYMTIDHPVPEGHRYKERSTNDPALLPYSYTLSPTPVFLRESADGPLSKWYSVPASAQNPYPALPMSFPDLATYLMNALEDSRRAISDRSSGNGRLAKAVDLLYPNQRGADDEPEERRGLTDRVRGLFGRGNRANRPANDDRSALVTPFFADDFGR
;
A
#
# COMPACT_ATOMS: atom_id res chain seq x y z
N MET A 1 18.31 -17.66 19.49
CA MET A 1 17.06 -17.45 18.71
C MET A 1 15.89 -17.62 19.65
N ALA A 2 14.97 -16.64 19.72
CA ALA A 2 13.74 -16.81 20.49
C ALA A 2 12.85 -17.84 19.79
N VAL A 3 12.62 -18.99 20.42
CA VAL A 3 11.74 -20.04 19.91
C VAL A 3 10.31 -19.66 20.26
N VAL A 4 9.55 -19.19 19.28
CA VAL A 4 8.14 -18.87 19.49
C VAL A 4 7.32 -20.11 19.19
N LYS A 5 6.53 -20.54 20.18
CA LYS A 5 5.77 -21.80 20.15
C LYS A 5 4.58 -21.79 19.18
N THR A 6 4.26 -20.62 18.62
CA THR A 6 3.12 -20.39 17.74
C THR A 6 3.57 -19.64 16.49
N ALA A 7 3.05 -20.04 15.33
CA ALA A 7 3.30 -19.35 14.07
C ALA A 7 2.84 -17.88 14.18
N MET A 8 3.78 -16.95 14.00
CA MET A 8 3.46 -15.53 13.95
C MET A 8 3.06 -15.15 12.53
N HIS A 9 2.03 -14.33 12.42
CA HIS A 9 1.60 -13.78 11.15
C HIS A 9 1.84 -12.27 11.13
N LEU A 10 2.07 -11.72 9.94
CA LEU A 10 2.33 -10.30 9.75
C LEU A 10 1.08 -9.57 9.25
N ARG A 11 0.76 -8.46 9.89
CA ARG A 11 -0.22 -7.48 9.40
C ARG A 11 0.53 -6.36 8.69
N VAL A 12 0.00 -5.95 7.54
CA VAL A 12 0.60 -4.86 6.74
C VAL A 12 -0.42 -3.77 6.50
N ILE A 13 -0.01 -2.53 6.74
CA ILE A 13 -0.73 -1.32 6.32
C ILE A 13 0.13 -0.59 5.30
N VAL A 14 -0.47 -0.32 4.15
CA VAL A 14 0.11 0.53 3.11
C VAL A 14 -0.36 1.95 3.36
N ASN A 15 0.57 2.88 3.57
CA ASN A 15 0.25 4.29 3.78
C ASN A 15 0.91 5.16 2.70
N PHE A 16 0.12 6.00 2.05
CA PHE A 16 0.54 6.99 1.06
C PHE A 16 0.52 8.37 1.73
N VAL A 17 1.70 9.01 1.81
CA VAL A 17 1.87 10.27 2.52
C VAL A 17 2.43 11.35 1.59
N LYS A 18 1.87 12.55 1.66
CA LYS A 18 2.45 13.76 1.08
C LYS A 18 3.23 14.55 2.12
N VAL A 19 4.36 15.12 1.70
CA VAL A 19 5.09 16.11 2.50
C VAL A 19 4.29 17.41 2.64
N HIS A 20 3.55 17.80 1.58
CA HIS A 20 2.76 19.03 1.55
C HIS A 20 1.51 18.86 0.67
N GLN A 21 0.40 19.56 0.99
CA GLN A 21 -0.87 19.41 0.27
C GLN A 21 -0.76 19.71 -1.24
N SER A 22 0.06 20.69 -1.60
CA SER A 22 0.34 21.08 -2.98
C SER A 22 1.39 20.22 -3.70
N SER A 23 2.06 19.31 -2.99
CA SER A 23 3.03 18.41 -3.61
C SER A 23 2.31 17.40 -4.50
N ASN A 24 2.92 17.05 -5.63
CA ASN A 24 2.49 15.92 -6.45
C ASN A 24 3.19 14.61 -6.05
N ASP A 25 4.23 14.70 -5.22
CA ASP A 25 5.03 13.55 -4.81
C ASP A 25 4.39 12.88 -3.60
N TRP A 26 4.29 11.55 -3.69
CA TRP A 26 3.78 10.69 -2.65
C TRP A 26 4.82 9.66 -2.25
N HIS A 27 4.95 9.46 -0.94
CA HIS A 27 5.78 8.42 -0.36
C HIS A 27 4.91 7.26 0.08
N VAL A 28 5.39 6.04 -0.14
CA VAL A 28 4.75 4.82 0.35
C VAL A 28 5.49 4.37 1.60
N ILE A 29 4.77 4.25 2.70
CA ILE A 29 5.26 3.72 3.97
C ILE A 29 4.53 2.42 4.24
N LEU A 30 5.30 1.35 4.48
CA LEU A 30 4.77 0.08 4.92
C LEU A 30 4.90 -0.01 6.44
N TYR A 31 3.77 -0.08 7.13
CA TYR A 31 3.75 -0.42 8.55
C TYR A 31 3.48 -1.91 8.70
N MET A 32 4.33 -2.57 9.46
CA MET A 32 4.33 -4.01 9.64
C MET A 32 4.26 -4.31 11.14
N THR A 33 3.25 -5.09 11.55
CA THR A 33 3.05 -5.50 12.94
C THR A 33 2.77 -7.00 13.01
N ILE A 34 3.03 -7.60 14.17
CA ILE A 34 2.66 -8.99 14.42
C ILE A 34 1.15 -9.05 14.67
N ASP A 35 0.49 -10.03 14.09
CA ASP A 35 -0.92 -10.32 14.37
C ASP A 35 -1.07 -10.82 15.81
N HIS A 36 -1.97 -10.20 16.55
CA HIS A 36 -2.26 -10.56 17.93
C HIS A 36 -3.69 -11.06 18.05
N PRO A 37 -3.92 -12.17 18.77
CA PRO A 37 -5.28 -12.61 19.05
C PRO A 37 -6.02 -11.54 19.85
N VAL A 38 -7.24 -11.21 19.43
CA VAL A 38 -8.10 -10.28 20.15
C VAL A 38 -8.67 -10.99 21.38
N PRO A 39 -8.48 -10.46 22.62
CA PRO A 39 -9.04 -11.07 23.82
C PRO A 39 -10.56 -11.25 23.73
N GLU A 40 -11.07 -12.30 24.37
CA GLU A 40 -12.51 -12.53 24.47
C GLU A 40 -13.21 -11.36 25.17
N GLY A 41 -14.37 -10.93 24.65
CA GLY A 41 -15.12 -9.78 25.18
C GLY A 41 -14.52 -8.41 24.86
N HIS A 42 -13.41 -8.32 24.12
CA HIS A 42 -12.84 -7.03 23.74
C HIS A 42 -13.68 -6.37 22.62
N ARG A 43 -14.00 -5.07 22.76
CA ARG A 43 -14.81 -4.30 21.79
C ARG A 43 -14.27 -4.32 20.35
N TYR A 44 -12.97 -4.55 20.20
CA TYR A 44 -12.35 -4.67 18.88
C TYR A 44 -12.89 -5.89 18.09
N LYS A 45 -13.34 -6.94 18.78
CA LYS A 45 -13.92 -8.15 18.17
C LYS A 45 -15.27 -7.89 17.50
N GLU A 46 -16.00 -6.85 17.94
CA GLU A 46 -17.26 -6.41 17.33
C GLU A 46 -17.03 -5.68 16.00
N ARG A 47 -15.79 -5.25 15.72
CA ARG A 47 -15.42 -4.59 14.47
C ARG A 47 -15.10 -5.64 13.40
N SER A 48 -15.44 -5.34 12.15
CA SER A 48 -15.05 -6.17 11.02
C SER A 48 -13.52 -6.22 10.93
N THR A 49 -12.94 -7.36 11.31
CA THR A 49 -11.48 -7.58 11.32
C THR A 49 -10.88 -7.55 9.91
N ASN A 50 -11.73 -7.65 8.89
CA ASN A 50 -11.38 -7.61 7.47
C ASN A 50 -11.73 -6.26 6.82
N ASP A 51 -12.12 -5.24 7.59
CA ASP A 51 -12.34 -3.90 7.05
C ASP A 51 -10.99 -3.22 6.76
N PRO A 52 -10.68 -2.91 5.48
CA PRO A 52 -9.43 -2.26 5.11
C PRO A 52 -9.30 -0.82 5.62
N ALA A 53 -10.38 -0.21 6.08
CA ALA A 53 -10.40 1.11 6.70
C ALA A 53 -10.18 1.08 8.22
N LEU A 54 -9.89 -0.09 8.81
CA LEU A 54 -9.63 -0.23 10.24
C LEU A 54 -8.18 -0.69 10.50
N LEU A 55 -7.53 -0.04 11.46
CA LEU A 55 -6.20 -0.44 11.92
C LEU A 55 -6.29 -1.76 12.70
N PRO A 56 -5.37 -2.72 12.50
CA PRO A 56 -5.30 -3.98 13.23
C PRO A 56 -5.26 -3.83 14.76
N TYR A 57 -5.65 -4.87 15.48
CA TYR A 57 -5.65 -4.90 16.95
C TYR A 57 -4.29 -4.58 17.58
N SER A 58 -3.18 -4.88 16.88
CA SER A 58 -1.82 -4.53 17.32
C SER A 58 -1.65 -3.03 17.64
N TYR A 59 -2.44 -2.15 17.01
CA TYR A 59 -2.42 -0.71 17.26
C TYR A 59 -3.19 -0.26 18.52
N THR A 60 -3.85 -1.18 19.23
CA THR A 60 -4.31 -0.92 20.61
C THR A 60 -3.26 -1.28 21.65
N LEU A 61 -2.23 -2.05 21.26
CA LEU A 61 -1.16 -2.50 22.15
C LEU A 61 0.08 -1.59 22.12
N SER A 62 0.17 -0.72 21.11
CA SER A 62 1.30 0.18 20.92
C SER A 62 0.81 1.54 20.40
N PRO A 63 1.57 2.64 20.61
CA PRO A 63 1.19 3.95 20.11
C PRO A 63 1.01 3.97 18.59
N THR A 64 -0.17 4.38 18.13
CA THR A 64 -0.44 4.53 16.70
C THR A 64 0.45 5.62 16.08
N PRO A 65 1.17 5.33 14.97
CA PRO A 65 1.93 6.32 14.21
C PRO A 65 1.06 7.49 13.79
N VAL A 66 1.62 8.71 13.79
CA VAL A 66 0.86 9.95 13.55
C VAL A 66 0.05 9.90 12.25
N PHE A 67 0.66 9.43 11.16
CA PHE A 67 0.00 9.34 9.85
C PHE A 67 -1.13 8.29 9.77
N LEU A 68 -1.26 7.42 10.78
CA LEU A 68 -2.33 6.43 10.89
C LEU A 68 -3.43 6.86 11.87
N ARG A 69 -3.25 7.96 12.62
CA ARG A 69 -4.25 8.43 13.61
C ARG A 69 -5.45 9.11 12.96
N GLU A 70 -5.24 9.70 11.80
CA GLU A 70 -6.31 10.32 11.01
C GLU A 70 -7.15 9.25 10.28
N SER A 71 -8.23 9.70 9.65
CA SER A 71 -9.04 8.86 8.77
C SER A 71 -8.19 8.17 7.69
N ALA A 72 -8.59 6.97 7.31
CA ALA A 72 -7.97 6.20 6.24
C ALA A 72 -7.90 6.95 4.90
N ASP A 73 -8.75 7.96 4.70
CA ASP A 73 -8.81 8.78 3.50
C ASP A 73 -8.45 10.26 3.74
N GLY A 74 -7.51 10.54 4.65
CA GLY A 74 -7.03 11.89 4.91
C GLY A 74 -6.48 12.64 3.68
N PRO A 75 -6.38 13.99 3.75
CA PRO A 75 -5.89 14.81 2.64
C PRO A 75 -4.37 14.70 2.45
N LEU A 76 -3.62 14.50 3.55
CA LEU A 76 -2.16 14.39 3.56
C LEU A 76 -1.66 12.94 3.68
N SER A 77 -2.50 12.04 4.16
CA SER A 77 -2.19 10.64 4.43
C SER A 77 -3.37 9.78 4.03
N LYS A 78 -3.14 8.72 3.25
CA LYS A 78 -4.14 7.74 2.86
C LYS A 78 -3.60 6.36 3.16
N TRP A 79 -4.30 5.60 3.98
CA TRP A 79 -3.84 4.28 4.37
C TRP A 79 -4.87 3.19 4.11
N TYR A 80 -4.35 1.99 3.91
CA TYR A 80 -5.10 0.78 3.61
C TYR A 80 -4.52 -0.38 4.42
N SER A 81 -5.34 -0.96 5.29
CA SER A 81 -5.01 -2.19 6.01
C SER A 81 -5.25 -3.38 5.08
N VAL A 82 -4.23 -4.20 4.82
CA VAL A 82 -4.39 -5.36 3.94
C VAL A 82 -5.21 -6.43 4.67
N PRO A 83 -6.43 -6.75 4.21
CA PRO A 83 -7.25 -7.78 4.85
C PRO A 83 -6.75 -9.17 4.46
N ALA A 84 -6.95 -10.15 5.33
CA ALA A 84 -6.76 -11.55 4.94
C ALA A 84 -7.89 -11.97 3.99
N SER A 85 -7.50 -12.62 2.91
CA SER A 85 -8.42 -13.31 2.00
C SER A 85 -8.09 -14.80 1.94
N ALA A 86 -8.98 -15.61 1.39
CA ALA A 86 -8.71 -17.03 1.18
C ALA A 86 -7.55 -17.27 0.20
N GLN A 87 -7.32 -16.33 -0.73
CA GLN A 87 -6.24 -16.39 -1.71
C GLN A 87 -4.96 -15.70 -1.23
N ASN A 88 -5.08 -14.76 -0.29
CA ASN A 88 -3.97 -13.98 0.25
C ASN A 88 -4.07 -13.88 1.79
N PRO A 89 -3.77 -14.96 2.54
CA PRO A 89 -3.75 -14.94 3.99
C PRO A 89 -2.59 -14.07 4.52
N TYR A 90 -2.61 -13.73 5.82
CA TYR A 90 -1.47 -13.04 6.43
C TYR A 90 -0.19 -13.88 6.29
N PRO A 91 0.94 -13.29 5.89
CA PRO A 91 2.17 -14.04 5.71
C PRO A 91 2.73 -14.50 7.06
N ALA A 92 3.18 -15.75 7.13
CA ALA A 92 3.82 -16.32 8.30
C ALA A 92 5.29 -15.87 8.40
N LEU A 93 5.80 -15.70 9.62
CA LEU A 93 7.18 -15.35 9.90
C LEU A 93 8.02 -16.59 10.26
N PRO A 94 9.32 -16.64 9.90
CA PRO A 94 10.07 -15.61 9.16
C PRO A 94 9.70 -15.57 7.67
N MET A 95 9.72 -14.37 7.08
CA MET A 95 9.45 -14.17 5.65
C MET A 95 10.62 -13.48 4.96
N SER A 96 10.82 -13.78 3.68
CA SER A 96 11.81 -13.07 2.85
C SER A 96 11.19 -11.82 2.21
N PHE A 97 12.04 -10.90 1.73
CA PHE A 97 11.57 -9.73 0.98
C PHE A 97 10.88 -10.10 -0.35
N PRO A 98 11.35 -11.09 -1.14
CA PRO A 98 10.60 -11.58 -2.30
C PRO A 98 9.19 -12.05 -1.94
N ASP A 99 9.03 -12.81 -0.86
CA ASP A 99 7.70 -13.28 -0.43
C ASP A 99 6.79 -12.12 -0.03
N LEU A 100 7.35 -11.09 0.62
CA LEU A 100 6.62 -9.86 0.96
C LEU A 100 6.17 -9.12 -0.30
N ALA A 101 7.04 -9.01 -1.31
CA ALA A 101 6.70 -8.39 -2.58
C ALA A 101 5.56 -9.13 -3.27
N THR A 102 5.63 -10.47 -3.35
CA THR A 102 4.55 -11.30 -3.89
C THR A 102 3.25 -11.14 -3.12
N TYR A 103 3.30 -11.12 -1.79
CA TYR A 103 2.13 -10.87 -0.94
C TYR A 103 1.48 -9.51 -1.25
N LEU A 104 2.27 -8.45 -1.41
CA LEU A 104 1.78 -7.11 -1.73
C LEU A 104 1.23 -7.00 -3.16
N MET A 105 1.85 -7.69 -4.12
CA MET A 105 1.32 -7.78 -5.48
C MET A 105 -0.04 -8.46 -5.50
N ASN A 106 -0.18 -9.61 -4.83
CA ASN A 106 -1.46 -10.31 -4.70
C ASN A 106 -2.52 -9.43 -4.01
N ALA A 107 -2.14 -8.68 -2.96
CA ALA A 107 -3.05 -7.75 -2.30
C ALA A 107 -3.55 -6.64 -3.23
N LEU A 108 -2.67 -6.12 -4.09
CA LEU A 108 -3.03 -5.12 -5.09
C LEU A 108 -3.94 -5.71 -6.18
N GLU A 109 -3.68 -6.94 -6.63
CA GLU A 109 -4.53 -7.64 -7.59
C GLU A 109 -5.93 -7.92 -7.03
N ASP A 110 -6.01 -8.41 -5.79
CA ASP A 110 -7.28 -8.62 -5.09
C ASP A 110 -8.07 -7.30 -4.98
N SER A 111 -7.38 -6.20 -4.67
CA SER A 111 -7.98 -4.87 -4.65
C SER A 111 -8.49 -4.43 -6.04
N ARG A 112 -7.73 -4.69 -7.11
CA ARG A 112 -8.15 -4.37 -8.48
C ARG A 112 -9.40 -5.17 -8.88
N ARG A 113 -9.47 -6.45 -8.54
CA ARG A 113 -10.65 -7.30 -8.78
C ARG A 113 -11.88 -6.78 -8.03
N ALA A 114 -11.68 -6.21 -6.84
CA ALA A 114 -12.74 -5.65 -6.00
C ALA A 114 -13.12 -4.19 -6.32
N ILE A 115 -12.57 -3.55 -7.38
CA ILE A 115 -12.84 -2.13 -7.69
C ILE A 115 -14.33 -1.84 -7.93
N SER A 116 -15.05 -2.79 -8.55
CA SER A 116 -16.47 -2.68 -8.86
C SER A 116 -17.35 -2.86 -7.63
N ASP A 117 -16.83 -3.51 -6.58
CA ASP A 117 -17.54 -3.71 -5.33
C ASP A 117 -17.40 -2.48 -4.43
N ARG A 118 -18.47 -1.67 -4.39
CA ARG A 118 -18.47 -0.39 -3.69
C ARG A 118 -18.70 -0.54 -2.18
N SER A 119 -19.16 -1.69 -1.70
CA SER A 119 -19.55 -1.87 -0.29
C SER A 119 -18.42 -2.39 0.59
N SER A 120 -17.44 -3.11 0.05
CA SER A 120 -16.40 -3.78 0.84
C SER A 120 -15.18 -2.91 1.16
N GLY A 121 -14.97 -1.79 0.45
CA GLY A 121 -13.77 -0.97 0.60
C GLY A 121 -12.47 -1.64 0.09
N ASN A 122 -12.54 -2.91 -0.37
CA ASN A 122 -11.39 -3.68 -0.81
C ASN A 122 -10.71 -3.06 -2.04
N GLY A 123 -11.47 -2.39 -2.91
CA GLY A 123 -10.93 -1.66 -4.07
C GLY A 123 -10.22 -0.33 -3.75
N ARG A 124 -10.10 0.07 -2.47
CA ARG A 124 -9.49 1.36 -2.09
C ARG A 124 -7.99 1.42 -2.39
N LEU A 125 -7.25 0.33 -2.17
CA LEU A 125 -5.82 0.27 -2.47
C LEU A 125 -5.55 0.52 -3.95
N ALA A 126 -6.24 -0.20 -4.84
CA ALA A 126 -6.09 -0.03 -6.28
C ALA A 126 -6.46 1.40 -6.73
N LYS A 127 -7.55 1.98 -6.20
CA LYS A 127 -7.92 3.38 -6.47
C LYS A 127 -6.87 4.38 -5.99
N ALA A 128 -6.26 4.13 -4.83
CA ALA A 128 -5.17 4.96 -4.33
C ALA A 128 -3.98 4.87 -5.28
N VAL A 129 -3.51 3.66 -5.62
CA VAL A 129 -2.40 3.48 -6.55
C VAL A 129 -2.68 4.13 -7.91
N ASP A 130 -3.88 3.97 -8.46
CA ASP A 130 -4.29 4.58 -9.74
C ASP A 130 -4.30 6.11 -9.68
N LEU A 131 -4.73 6.70 -8.56
CA LEU A 131 -4.70 8.15 -8.36
C LEU A 131 -3.27 8.69 -8.32
N LEU A 132 -2.35 7.91 -7.75
CA LEU A 132 -0.98 8.28 -7.48
C LEU A 132 -0.06 8.04 -8.68
N TYR A 133 -0.35 7.02 -9.48
CA TYR A 133 0.44 6.60 -10.64
C TYR A 133 -0.43 6.47 -11.90
N PRO A 134 -1.07 7.54 -12.38
CA PRO A 134 -2.05 7.48 -13.46
C PRO A 134 -1.46 7.01 -14.81
N ASN A 135 -0.16 7.18 -15.01
CA ASN A 135 0.51 6.81 -16.26
C ASN A 135 0.81 5.31 -16.38
N GLN A 136 0.71 4.53 -15.30
CA GLN A 136 0.98 3.08 -15.34
C GLN A 136 -0.14 2.24 -15.96
N ARG A 137 -1.36 2.79 -16.10
CA ARG A 137 -2.47 2.10 -16.78
C ARG A 137 -2.25 1.90 -18.27
N GLY A 138 -1.38 2.67 -18.91
CA GLY A 138 -1.19 2.65 -20.35
C GLY A 138 -0.35 1.49 -20.90
N ALA A 139 0.20 0.62 -20.04
CA ALA A 139 1.09 -0.46 -20.48
C ALA A 139 0.42 -1.85 -20.53
N ASP A 140 -0.58 -2.14 -19.69
CA ASP A 140 -1.08 -3.51 -19.50
C ASP A 140 -2.61 -3.69 -19.60
N ASP A 141 -3.40 -2.62 -19.78
CA ASP A 141 -4.87 -2.70 -19.85
C ASP A 141 -5.43 -1.89 -21.03
N GLU A 142 -5.30 -2.41 -22.26
CA GLU A 142 -6.30 -2.15 -23.30
C GLU A 142 -7.36 -3.28 -23.22
N PRO A 143 -8.57 -2.93 -22.79
CA PRO A 143 -9.66 -3.00 -23.76
C PRO A 143 -10.28 -1.62 -23.99
N GLU A 144 -10.35 -1.26 -25.27
CA GLU A 144 -11.05 -0.11 -25.83
C GLU A 144 -12.51 -0.07 -25.36
N GLU A 145 -12.87 0.65 -24.29
CA GLU A 145 -14.27 1.09 -24.10
C GLU A 145 -14.54 2.16 -23.01
N ARG A 146 -13.55 2.59 -22.22
CA ARG A 146 -13.77 3.62 -21.16
C ARG A 146 -13.14 4.97 -21.41
N ARG A 147 -12.87 5.31 -22.68
CA ARG A 147 -12.32 6.61 -23.10
C ARG A 147 -13.35 7.78 -23.12
N GLY A 148 -14.50 7.63 -22.45
CA GLY A 148 -15.67 8.49 -22.70
C GLY A 148 -15.88 9.72 -21.80
N LEU A 149 -15.28 9.83 -20.61
CA LEU A 149 -15.72 10.86 -19.65
C LEU A 149 -14.65 11.68 -18.91
N THR A 150 -13.37 11.35 -19.01
CA THR A 150 -12.30 12.14 -18.36
C THR A 150 -11.58 13.12 -19.30
N ASP A 151 -11.89 13.09 -20.60
CA ASP A 151 -11.14 13.84 -21.62
C ASP A 151 -11.68 15.26 -21.92
N ARG A 152 -12.77 15.68 -21.26
CA ARG A 152 -13.41 16.99 -21.52
C ARG A 152 -12.95 18.13 -20.61
N VAL A 153 -12.01 17.90 -19.69
CA VAL A 153 -11.49 18.97 -18.78
C VAL A 153 -10.03 19.34 -19.07
N ARG A 154 -9.36 18.66 -20.02
CA ARG A 154 -7.93 18.87 -20.31
C ARG A 154 -7.62 19.79 -21.49
N GLY A 155 -8.65 20.40 -22.09
CA GLY A 155 -8.54 21.14 -23.35
C GLY A 155 -8.16 22.61 -23.29
N LEU A 156 -7.66 23.15 -22.15
CA LEU A 156 -7.51 24.62 -22.02
C LEU A 156 -6.20 25.16 -21.43
N PHE A 157 -5.17 24.33 -21.20
CA PHE A 157 -3.86 24.87 -20.83
C PHE A 157 -2.70 24.07 -21.44
N GLY A 158 -1.88 24.77 -22.24
CA GLY A 158 -0.45 24.47 -22.32
C GLY A 158 0.03 23.69 -23.54
N ARG A 159 0.09 24.37 -24.68
CA ARG A 159 1.07 24.10 -25.75
C ARG A 159 2.48 24.33 -25.18
N GLY A 160 3.38 23.34 -25.22
CA GLY A 160 4.79 23.58 -24.87
C GLY A 160 5.70 22.34 -24.93
N ASN A 161 6.45 22.24 -26.02
CA ASN A 161 7.69 21.49 -26.28
C ASN A 161 7.92 20.08 -25.70
N ARG A 162 7.98 19.13 -26.65
CA ARG A 162 8.68 17.85 -26.55
C ARG A 162 10.18 18.10 -26.32
N ALA A 163 10.74 17.52 -25.26
CA ALA A 163 12.15 17.17 -25.19
C ALA A 163 12.24 15.67 -24.93
N ASN A 164 12.69 14.92 -25.94
CA ASN A 164 13.16 13.54 -25.80
C ASN A 164 14.34 13.55 -24.83
N ARG A 165 14.18 12.95 -23.66
CA ARG A 165 15.29 12.49 -22.81
C ARG A 165 15.17 10.97 -22.67
N PRO A 166 16.25 10.21 -22.94
CA PRO A 166 16.22 8.75 -22.83
C PRO A 166 15.99 8.32 -21.37
N ALA A 167 15.02 7.42 -21.21
CA ALA A 167 14.42 6.98 -19.95
C ALA A 167 15.27 5.99 -19.14
N ASN A 168 16.60 6.19 -19.04
CA ASN A 168 17.47 5.22 -18.37
C ASN A 168 18.57 5.77 -17.45
N ASP A 169 18.58 7.06 -17.10
CA ASP A 169 19.70 7.65 -16.35
C ASP A 169 19.45 7.91 -14.84
N ASP A 170 18.20 7.82 -14.36
CA ASP A 170 17.87 8.15 -12.95
C ASP A 170 17.77 6.93 -12.02
N ARG A 171 18.05 5.71 -12.50
CA ARG A 171 17.96 4.47 -11.69
C ARG A 171 19.28 3.98 -11.08
N SER A 172 20.37 4.73 -11.25
CA SER A 172 21.70 4.31 -10.79
C SER A 172 22.12 4.90 -9.42
N ALA A 173 21.31 5.77 -8.80
CA ALA A 173 21.75 6.56 -7.63
C ALA A 173 21.08 6.21 -6.28
N LEU A 174 20.23 5.17 -6.22
CA LEU A 174 19.53 4.78 -4.98
C LEU A 174 19.66 3.28 -4.64
N VAL A 175 20.74 2.65 -5.10
CA VAL A 175 21.24 1.45 -4.43
C VAL A 175 22.18 1.94 -3.35
N THR A 176 21.79 1.82 -2.08
CA THR A 176 22.72 1.90 -0.97
C THR A 176 23.76 0.79 -1.16
N PRO A 177 25.04 1.08 -1.44
CA PRO A 177 26.04 0.04 -1.39
C PRO A 177 26.13 -0.42 0.07
N PHE A 178 25.80 -1.68 0.32
CA PHE A 178 26.11 -2.33 1.58
C PHE A 178 27.64 -2.42 1.66
N PHE A 179 28.25 -1.57 2.49
CA PHE A 179 29.60 -1.85 2.97
C PHE A 179 29.46 -3.02 3.95
N ALA A 180 29.98 -4.19 3.57
CA ALA A 180 30.30 -5.20 4.57
C ALA A 180 31.42 -4.61 5.42
N ASP A 181 31.11 -4.22 6.66
CA ASP A 181 32.11 -3.80 7.62
C ASP A 181 33.10 -4.95 7.85
N ASP A 182 34.32 -4.77 7.37
CA ASP A 182 35.51 -5.55 7.71
C ASP A 182 35.94 -5.26 9.17
N PHE A 183 35.07 -5.58 10.15
CA PHE A 183 35.47 -5.67 11.55
C PHE A 183 35.31 -7.09 12.06
N GLY A 184 36.19 -7.94 11.53
CA GLY A 184 36.52 -9.27 12.04
C GLY A 184 38.03 -9.49 12.02
N ARG A 185 38.76 -8.79 12.90
CA ARG A 185 40.05 -9.22 13.44
C ARG A 185 40.18 -8.80 14.90
#